data_AF-A0A8X6NW93-F1
#
_entry.id   AF-A0A8X6NW93-F1
#
_cell.length_a   1.000
_cell.length_b   1.000
_cell.length_c   1.000
_cell.angle_alpha   90.00
_cell.angle_beta   90.00
_cell.angle_gamma   90.00
#
_symmetry.space_group_name_H-M   'P 1'
#
loop_
_entity.id
_entity.type
_entity.pdbx_description
1 polymer ?
#
loop_
_entity_poly.entity_id
_entity_poly.type
_entity_poly.pdbx_seq_one_letter_code
_entity_poly.pdbx_strand_id
1 'polypeptide(L)'
;MNTFEKLKAKRSALRGSKTKLIEKTKLILNSSVEDTDEILELLEHINKKENDLNIWNSEFEITITAPTVFNNEFKTSEEYSDKITIIKFRMKNRIQKINDLDNSVVEKRENRPAQSACLKLPKTHLK
;
A
#
# COMPACT_ATOMS: atom_id res chain seq x y z
N MET A 1 15.43 22.22 26.39
CA MET A 1 14.22 21.83 25.62
C MET A 1 13.36 20.92 26.50
N ASN A 2 12.13 21.33 26.82
CA ASN A 2 11.16 20.58 27.64
C ASN A 2 10.84 19.21 26.99
N THR A 3 10.64 18.16 27.79
CA THR A 3 10.23 16.80 27.38
C THR A 3 9.04 16.80 26.42
N PHE A 4 8.07 17.69 26.64
CA PHE A 4 6.90 17.93 25.79
C PHE A 4 7.28 18.40 24.38
N GLU A 5 8.20 19.36 24.27
CA GLU A 5 8.68 19.86 22.97
C GLU A 5 9.45 18.80 22.18
N LYS A 6 10.19 17.93 22.86
CA LYS A 6 10.87 16.78 22.22
C LYS A 6 9.88 15.76 21.65
N LEU A 7 8.79 15.49 22.38
CA LEU A 7 7.72 14.60 21.92
C LEU A 7 6.99 15.18 20.70
N LYS A 8 6.66 16.47 20.73
CA LYS A 8 6.04 17.19 19.61
C LYS A 8 6.90 17.14 18.34
N ALA A 9 8.21 17.36 18.48
CA ALA A 9 9.16 17.26 17.37
C ALA A 9 9.25 15.85 16.78
N LYS A 10 9.36 14.81 17.62
CA LYS A 10 9.35 13.40 17.17
C LYS A 10 8.09 13.06 16.40
N ARG A 11 6.93 13.48 16.89
CA ARG A 11 5.65 13.17 16.25
C ARG A 11 5.47 13.91 14.92
N SER A 12 5.92 15.16 14.84
CA SER A 12 5.95 15.91 13.58
C SER A 12 6.83 15.23 12.52
N ALA A 13 8.00 14.74 12.93
CA ALA A 13 8.89 13.97 12.04
C ALA A 13 8.25 12.65 11.57
N LEU A 14 7.57 11.94 12.46
CA LEU A 14 6.80 10.73 12.15
C LEU A 14 5.68 11.02 11.14
N ARG A 15 4.90 12.09 11.35
CA ARG A 15 3.87 12.55 10.42
C ARG A 15 4.45 12.85 9.04
N GLY A 16 5.54 13.63 8.97
CA GLY A 16 6.20 13.93 7.70
C GLY A 16 6.69 12.68 6.96
N SER A 17 7.30 11.73 7.69
CA SER A 17 7.75 10.45 7.15
C SER A 17 6.58 9.57 6.67
N LYS A 18 5.42 9.66 7.32
CA LYS A 18 4.21 8.93 6.97
C LYS A 18 3.51 9.51 5.75
N THR A 19 3.42 10.85 5.66
CA THR A 19 2.91 11.56 4.48
C THR A 19 3.71 11.22 3.23
N LYS A 20 5.05 11.18 3.31
CA LYS A 20 5.89 10.76 2.18
C LYS A 20 5.57 9.35 1.69
N LEU A 21 5.35 8.41 2.62
CA LEU A 21 4.97 7.04 2.28
C LEU A 21 3.58 6.97 1.65
N ILE A 22 2.62 7.72 2.20
CA ILE A 22 1.27 7.85 1.66
C ILE A 22 1.31 8.37 0.20
N GLU A 23 2.08 9.41 -0.08
CA GLU A 23 2.20 9.96 -1.43
C GLU A 23 2.89 8.97 -2.39
N LYS A 24 3.95 8.29 -1.95
CA LYS A 24 4.60 7.23 -2.74
C LYS A 24 3.60 6.12 -3.09
N THR A 25 2.81 5.68 -2.12
CA THR A 25 1.76 4.68 -2.31
C THR A 25 0.68 5.14 -3.28
N LYS A 26 0.22 6.39 -3.18
CA LYS A 26 -0.76 6.95 -4.15
C LYS A 26 -0.21 6.95 -5.57
N LEU A 27 1.07 7.28 -5.75
CA LEU A 27 1.72 7.29 -7.06
C LEU A 27 1.70 5.89 -7.69
N ILE A 28 2.07 4.88 -6.90
CA ILE A 28 2.14 3.48 -7.34
C ILE A 28 0.73 2.92 -7.64
N LEU A 29 -0.26 3.22 -6.78
CA LEU A 29 -1.65 2.83 -7.01
C LEU A 29 -2.25 3.41 -8.29
N ASN A 30 -1.78 4.58 -8.72
CA ASN A 30 -2.21 5.24 -9.95
C ASN A 30 -1.35 4.86 -11.17
N SER A 31 -0.27 4.09 -10.99
CA SER A 31 0.58 3.62 -12.08
C SER A 31 -0.06 2.44 -12.82
N SER A 32 0.25 2.31 -14.11
CA SER A 32 -0.23 1.20 -14.95
C SER A 32 0.52 -0.12 -14.71
N VAL A 33 1.52 -0.12 -13.83
CA VAL A 33 2.38 -1.28 -13.57
C VAL A 33 1.69 -2.19 -12.54
N GLU A 34 1.57 -3.46 -12.88
CA GLU A 34 0.98 -4.51 -12.03
C GLU A 34 2.07 -5.20 -11.20
N ASP A 35 2.81 -4.44 -10.40
CA ASP A 35 3.79 -5.00 -9.47
C ASP A 35 3.15 -5.24 -8.10
N THR A 36 2.56 -6.42 -7.95
CA THR A 36 1.87 -6.83 -6.72
C THR A 36 2.83 -6.94 -5.54
N ASP A 37 4.09 -7.29 -5.77
CA ASP A 37 5.10 -7.45 -4.72
C ASP A 37 5.47 -6.09 -4.11
N GLU A 38 5.64 -5.04 -4.94
CA GLU A 38 5.87 -3.68 -4.44
C GLU A 38 4.66 -3.15 -3.64
N ILE A 39 3.43 -3.50 -4.03
CA ILE A 39 2.21 -3.12 -3.30
C ILE A 39 2.14 -3.84 -1.94
N LEU A 40 2.50 -5.13 -1.88
CA LEU A 40 2.55 -5.90 -0.63
C LEU A 40 3.59 -5.35 0.34
N GLU A 41 4.79 -5.05 -0.13
CA GLU A 41 5.85 -4.45 0.69
C GLU A 41 5.43 -3.09 1.28
N LEU A 42 4.78 -2.25 0.47
CA LEU A 42 4.24 -0.97 0.95
C LEU A 42 3.11 -1.16 1.98
N LEU A 43 2.26 -2.17 1.82
CA LEU A 43 1.21 -2.48 2.78
C LEU A 43 1.81 -2.88 4.13
N GLU A 44 2.85 -3.70 4.14
CA GLU A 44 3.58 -4.09 5.35
C GLU A 44 4.24 -2.87 6.03
N HIS A 45 4.89 -2.00 5.27
CA HIS A 45 5.46 -0.76 5.78
C HIS A 45 4.41 0.18 6.38
N ILE A 46 3.22 0.27 5.77
CA ILE A 46 2.11 1.06 6.30
C ILE A 46 1.56 0.45 7.60
N ASN A 47 1.40 -0.88 7.66
CA ASN A 47 0.96 -1.58 8.87
C ASN A 47 1.93 -1.30 10.03
N LYS A 48 3.23 -1.43 9.80
CA LYS A 48 4.26 -1.16 10.82
C LYS A 48 4.18 0.28 11.34
N LYS A 49 4.08 1.26 10.43
CA LYS A 49 3.95 2.68 10.81
C LYS A 49 2.61 3.05 11.44
N GLU A 50 1.56 2.28 11.25
CA GLU A 50 0.30 2.43 11.96
C GLU A 50 0.44 1.95 13.40
N ASN A 51 1.04 0.77 13.60
CA ASN A 51 1.32 0.25 14.92
C ASN A 51 2.22 1.20 15.74
N ASP A 52 3.30 1.71 15.13
CA ASP A 52 4.18 2.70 15.77
C ASP A 52 3.40 3.97 16.17
N LEU A 53 2.47 4.43 15.33
CA LEU A 53 1.66 5.61 15.63
C LEU A 53 0.71 5.35 16.81
N ASN A 54 0.12 4.16 16.90
CA ASN A 54 -0.77 3.78 18.01
C ASN A 54 -0.03 3.75 19.34
N ILE A 55 1.19 3.19 19.37
CA ILE A 55 2.05 3.17 20.56
C ILE A 55 2.35 4.61 21.02
N TRP A 56 2.80 5.46 20.09
CA TRP A 56 3.13 6.85 20.42
C TRP A 56 1.92 7.68 20.84
N ASN A 57 0.74 7.43 20.28
CA ASN A 57 -0.49 8.10 20.72
C ASN A 57 -0.83 7.71 22.15
N SER A 58 -0.81 6.41 22.49
CA SER A 58 -1.06 5.94 23.85
C SER A 58 -0.09 6.55 24.87
N GLU A 59 1.22 6.59 24.56
CA GLU A 59 2.21 7.25 25.42
C GLU A 59 1.95 8.76 25.58
N PHE A 60 1.48 9.41 24.52
CA PHE A 60 1.15 10.84 24.54
C PHE A 60 -0.10 11.13 25.37
N GLU A 61 -1.11 10.25 25.30
CA GLU A 61 -2.32 10.35 26.11
C GLU A 61 -2.01 10.26 27.61
N ILE A 62 -1.11 9.36 28.00
CA ILE A 62 -0.65 9.20 29.40
C ILE A 62 0.10 10.45 29.89
N THR A 63 0.80 11.15 29.00
CA THR A 63 1.72 12.24 29.37
C THR A 63 1.05 13.63 29.38
N ILE A 64 -0.10 13.81 28.72
CA ILE A 64 -0.75 15.12 28.63
C ILE A 64 -1.54 15.47 29.90
N THR A 65 -1.25 16.65 30.45
CA THR A 65 -1.95 17.24 31.61
C THR A 65 -2.96 18.34 31.24
N ALA A 66 -3.02 18.74 29.96
CA ALA A 66 -3.85 19.86 29.47
C ALA A 66 -4.93 19.40 28.45
N PRO A 67 -6.24 19.48 28.78
CA PRO A 67 -7.33 18.92 27.96
C PRO A 67 -7.49 19.53 26.55
N THR A 68 -7.25 20.82 26.36
CA THR A 68 -7.42 21.49 25.05
C THR A 68 -6.33 21.09 24.05
N VAL A 69 -5.11 20.91 24.54
CA VAL A 69 -3.98 20.43 23.73
C VAL A 69 -4.16 18.94 23.41
N PHE A 70 -4.69 18.15 24.35
CA PHE A 70 -5.10 16.77 24.11
C PHE A 70 -6.09 16.65 22.94
N ASN A 71 -7.21 17.39 23.00
CA ASN A 71 -8.30 17.26 22.02
C ASN A 71 -7.87 17.59 20.59
N ASN A 72 -7.11 18.66 20.39
CA ASN A 72 -6.61 19.00 19.06
C ASN A 72 -5.67 17.93 18.50
N GLU A 73 -4.84 17.35 19.38
CA GLU A 73 -3.86 16.35 18.98
C GLU A 73 -4.44 14.95 18.80
N PHE A 74 -5.51 14.62 19.52
CA PHE A 74 -6.36 13.45 19.33
C PHE A 74 -7.06 13.52 17.97
N LYS A 75 -7.76 14.61 17.68
CA LYS A 75 -8.45 14.83 16.40
C LYS A 75 -7.51 14.72 15.20
N THR A 76 -6.33 15.34 15.30
CA THR A 76 -5.32 15.24 14.24
C THR A 76 -4.84 13.79 14.07
N SER A 77 -4.81 13.00 15.14
CA SER A 77 -4.43 11.60 15.08
C SER A 77 -5.48 10.73 14.38
N GLU A 78 -6.76 10.93 14.71
CA GLU A 78 -7.88 10.28 14.03
C GLU A 78 -7.84 10.53 12.52
N GLU A 79 -7.65 11.79 12.10
CA GLU A 79 -7.54 12.14 10.68
C GLU A 79 -6.39 11.43 9.96
N TYR A 80 -5.29 11.13 10.66
CA TYR A 80 -4.19 10.34 10.10
C TYR A 80 -4.51 8.85 10.07
N SER A 81 -5.23 8.33 11.08
CA SER A 81 -5.72 6.95 11.11
C SER A 81 -6.65 6.66 9.93
N ASP A 82 -7.57 7.57 9.64
CA ASP A 82 -8.50 7.45 8.51
C ASP A 82 -7.77 7.42 7.17
N LYS A 83 -6.78 8.30 6.98
CA LYS A 83 -5.96 8.33 5.75
C LYS A 83 -5.23 7.01 5.51
N ILE A 84 -4.72 6.38 6.56
CA ILE A 84 -4.06 5.07 6.47
C ILE A 84 -5.08 4.01 6.06
N THR A 85 -6.21 3.97 6.74
CA THR A 85 -7.27 2.98 6.52
C THR A 85 -7.74 3.02 5.07
N ILE A 86 -7.98 4.22 4.53
CA ILE A 86 -8.35 4.44 3.12
C ILE A 86 -7.29 3.89 2.18
N ILE A 87 -6.00 4.12 2.46
CA ILE A 87 -4.91 3.67 1.59
C ILE A 87 -4.75 2.14 1.64
N LYS A 88 -4.80 1.54 2.83
CA LYS A 88 -4.79 0.08 2.98
C LYS A 88 -5.93 -0.57 2.21
N PHE A 89 -7.14 0.01 2.30
CA PHE A 89 -8.29 -0.46 1.54
C PHE A 89 -8.06 -0.40 0.03
N ARG A 90 -7.50 0.71 -0.48
CA ARG A 90 -7.16 0.86 -1.90
C ARG A 90 -6.11 -0.15 -2.37
N MET A 91 -5.10 -0.41 -1.56
CA MET A 91 -4.07 -1.42 -1.86
C MET A 91 -4.66 -2.82 -1.94
N LYS A 92 -5.45 -3.22 -0.94
CA LYS A 92 -6.15 -4.51 -0.95
C LYS A 92 -7.04 -4.68 -2.18
N ASN A 93 -7.79 -3.65 -2.55
CA ASN A 93 -8.62 -3.67 -3.75
C ASN A 93 -7.80 -3.76 -5.04
N ARG A 94 -6.61 -3.14 -5.11
CA ARG A 94 -5.74 -3.23 -6.28
C ARG A 94 -5.16 -4.62 -6.44
N ILE A 95 -4.70 -5.23 -5.35
CA ILE A 95 -4.22 -6.63 -5.31
C ILE A 95 -5.33 -7.57 -5.77
N GLN A 96 -6.55 -7.42 -5.23
CA GLN A 96 -7.69 -8.27 -5.62
C GLN A 96 -7.97 -8.17 -7.13
N LYS A 97 -7.99 -6.96 -7.69
CA LYS A 97 -8.22 -6.76 -9.13
C LYS A 97 -7.15 -7.41 -10.01
N ILE A 98 -5.88 -7.39 -9.59
CA ILE A 98 -4.80 -8.05 -10.32
C ILE A 98 -5.00 -9.57 -10.29
N ASN A 99 -5.30 -10.14 -9.11
CA ASN A 99 -5.59 -11.57 -8.97
C ASN A 99 -6.80 -12.02 -9.82
N ASP A 100 -7.86 -11.21 -9.88
CA ASP A 100 -9.05 -11.52 -10.68
C ASP A 100 -8.74 -11.48 -12.20
N LEU A 101 -7.87 -10.58 -12.64
CA LEU A 101 -7.38 -10.50 -14.03
C LEU A 101 -6.55 -11.74 -14.41
N ASP A 102 -5.64 -12.17 -13.53
CA ASP A 102 -4.82 -13.37 -13.73
C ASP A 102 -5.69 -14.63 -13.86
N ASN A 103 -6.70 -14.80 -13.00
CA ASN A 103 -7.62 -15.94 -13.06
C ASN A 103 -8.46 -15.97 -14.36
N SER A 104 -8.94 -14.81 -14.83
CA SER A 104 -9.68 -14.70 -16.11
C SER A 104 -8.79 -15.02 -17.33
N VAL A 105 -7.49 -14.71 -17.28
CA VAL A 105 -6.53 -15.06 -18.35
C VAL A 105 -6.24 -16.56 -18.37
N VAL A 106 -6.20 -17.22 -17.21
CA VAL A 106 -6.00 -18.68 -17.10
C VAL A 106 -7.21 -19.46 -17.64
N GLU A 107 -8.45 -19.09 -17.29
CA GLU A 107 -9.67 -19.73 -17.83
C GLU A 107 -9.77 -19.64 -19.36
N LYS A 108 -9.31 -18.54 -19.96
CA LYS A 108 -9.28 -18.38 -21.42
C LYS A 108 -8.20 -19.22 -22.11
N ARG A 109 -7.14 -19.65 -21.41
CA ARG A 109 -6.08 -20.48 -21.98
C ARG A 109 -6.46 -21.96 -21.98
N GLU A 110 -7.15 -22.44 -20.96
CA GLU A 110 -7.59 -23.84 -20.88
C GLU A 110 -8.67 -24.20 -21.91
N ASN A 111 -9.44 -23.22 -22.39
CA ASN A 111 -10.51 -23.44 -23.39
C ASN A 111 -10.09 -23.26 -24.86
N ARG A 112 -8.79 -23.13 -25.18
CA ARG A 112 -8.34 -23.16 -26.58
C ARG A 112 -7.97 -24.58 -27.01
N PRO A 113 -8.71 -25.23 -27.93
CA PRO A 113 -8.27 -26.51 -28.47
C PRO A 113 -6.93 -26.31 -29.18
N ALA A 114 -5.96 -27.16 -28.85
CA ALA A 114 -4.65 -27.18 -29.48
C ALA A 114 -4.81 -27.42 -30.99
N GLN A 115 -4.73 -26.35 -31.79
CA GLN A 115 -4.60 -26.50 -33.24
C GLN A 115 -3.18 -27.00 -33.53
N SER A 116 -3.07 -28.31 -33.72
CA SER A 116 -1.89 -28.96 -34.29
C SER A 116 -1.71 -28.50 -35.74
N ALA A 117 -0.95 -27.43 -35.94
CA ALA A 117 -0.53 -27.00 -37.26
C ALA A 117 0.50 -28.00 -37.83
N CYS A 118 0.04 -28.91 -38.68
CA CYS A 118 0.89 -29.76 -39.51
C CYS A 118 1.62 -28.85 -40.53
N LEU A 119 2.84 -28.44 -40.20
CA LEU A 119 3.74 -27.73 -41.10
C LEU A 119 4.23 -28.71 -42.18
N LYS A 120 3.59 -28.71 -43.36
CA LYS A 120 4.15 -29.37 -44.54
C LYS A 120 5.31 -28.53 -45.08
N LEU A 121 6.53 -29.05 -44.94
CA LEU A 121 7.73 -28.45 -45.52
C LEU A 121 7.73 -28.59 -47.05
N PRO A 122 8.21 -27.59 -47.82
CA PRO A 122 8.33 -27.71 -49.27
C PRO A 122 9.46 -28.66 -49.65
N LYS A 123 9.23 -29.51 -50.65
CA LYS A 123 10.26 -30.39 -51.22
C LYS A 123 11.20 -29.56 -52.11
N THR A 124 12.47 -29.47 -51.74
CA THR A 124 13.51 -28.94 -52.62
C THR A 124 13.99 -30.06 -53.56
N HIS A 125 13.81 -29.86 -54.86
CA HIS A 125 14.41 -30.70 -55.89
C HIS A 125 15.81 -30.16 -56.20
N LEU A 126 16.85 -30.85 -55.73
CA LEU A 126 18.21 -30.66 -56.24
C LEU A 126 18.37 -31.59 -57.46
N LYS A 127 18.67 -30.98 -58.61
CA LYS A 127 19.08 -31.66 -59.85
C LYS A 127 20.52 -32.14 -59.74
#